data_AF-A0A1I2C4W4-F1
#
_entry.id   AF-A0A1I2C4W4-F1
#
_cell.length_a   1.000
_cell.length_b   1.000
_cell.length_c   1.000
_cell.angle_alpha   90.00
_cell.angle_beta   90.00
_cell.angle_gamma   90.00
#
_symmetry.space_group_name_H-M   'P 1'
#
loop_
_entity.id
_entity.type
_entity.pdbx_description
1 polymer ?
#
loop_
_entity_poly.entity_id
_entity_poly.type
_entity_poly.pdbx_seq_one_letter_code
_entity_poly.pdbx_strand_id
1 'polypeptide(L)'
;MESLDATDPRTVGGYPLFARLGAGGMGQVYLARTPAGRALALKTVRSEFGLDPGFGERFAREIRHADRVRSPWTVAVVDFSPPGTRPPWLATEYVAAPSLADWVAAHGPLPEAALMSLAAELCEALRAVHTAGLAHRDVKPSNVLLGPDRPLLIDFGIARAAEDSRHTRTGGVIGSPGYMAPEQATAGASAEPGDLFALAAVLVYAATGHGPFSKPGEEPSTPALMYRIVHEDADLSGLPEAVGPLVRACLVKEPEERPTADGALALLAADGHRAGGWRDALPPGLADELSARQARVRTLLADPTAVAGPSPYAPTAPLTAAGTGSLPGGTTAPPHAAYLQRPVPGPVSGPSAPVPPSAPWNPPRTPGRRPGGRVALAVAAVVALLVVIGIIVDQQRGSDDNAKNPDPSGSTGTSTSATAPSDALPAAWVGTWAGTGPGDPNGELPSDDFKVTLTLHAGVRGDTIGQDVSNIRGTASGSELGCTEALQLSQVQGNTVLLRVTSARPTDRSSPLTCRTGHAYTVSMTDTRTLHLDPGPQAVGAPSTLTKQG
;
A
#
# COMPACT_ATOMS: atom_id res chain seq x y z
N MET A 1 -12.47 -17.90 10.05
CA MET A 1 -13.60 -18.37 9.21
C MET A 1 -14.86 -18.21 10.01
N GLU A 2 -15.82 -17.49 9.46
CA GLU A 2 -17.08 -17.17 10.13
C GLU A 2 -18.24 -17.58 9.23
N SER A 3 -19.37 -17.96 9.84
CA SER A 3 -20.61 -18.16 9.11
C SER A 3 -21.04 -16.86 8.43
N LEU A 4 -21.70 -16.97 7.27
CA LEU A 4 -22.28 -15.80 6.60
C LEU A 4 -23.39 -15.19 7.46
N ASP A 5 -23.37 -13.86 7.60
CA ASP A 5 -24.43 -13.13 8.27
C ASP A 5 -25.55 -12.69 7.31
N ALA A 6 -26.56 -11.96 7.80
CA ALA A 6 -27.70 -11.52 6.99
C ALA A 6 -27.35 -10.42 5.98
N THR A 7 -26.22 -9.73 6.17
CA THR A 7 -25.72 -8.66 5.29
C THR A 7 -24.79 -9.18 4.20
N ASP A 8 -24.28 -10.40 4.36
CA ASP A 8 -23.46 -11.07 3.36
C ASP A 8 -24.29 -11.55 2.15
N PRO A 9 -23.80 -11.36 0.91
CA PRO A 9 -24.44 -11.92 -0.26
C PRO A 9 -24.41 -13.46 -0.18
N ARG A 10 -25.49 -14.10 -0.66
CA ARG A 10 -25.53 -15.57 -0.80
C ARG A 10 -24.76 -16.08 -2.00
N THR A 11 -24.63 -15.23 -3.03
CA THR A 11 -23.91 -15.54 -4.26
C THR A 11 -23.15 -14.32 -4.76
N VAL A 12 -21.96 -14.51 -5.31
CA VAL A 12 -21.24 -13.46 -6.06
C VAL A 12 -20.73 -14.06 -7.36
N GLY A 13 -20.94 -13.38 -8.49
CA GLY A 13 -20.50 -13.87 -9.80
C GLY A 13 -21.16 -15.19 -10.24
N GLY A 14 -22.27 -15.58 -9.61
CA GLY A 14 -22.90 -16.89 -9.80
C GLY A 14 -22.32 -18.01 -8.94
N TYR A 15 -21.32 -17.74 -8.10
CA TYR A 15 -20.76 -18.67 -7.14
C TYR A 15 -21.48 -18.57 -5.79
N PRO A 16 -22.01 -19.68 -5.24
CA PRO A 16 -22.56 -19.70 -3.89
C PRO A 16 -21.45 -19.49 -2.85
N LEU A 17 -21.77 -18.70 -1.83
CA LEU A 17 -20.87 -18.41 -0.71
C LEU A 17 -21.22 -19.29 0.49
N PHE A 18 -20.20 -19.79 1.20
CA PHE A 18 -20.36 -20.74 2.32
C PHE A 18 -19.89 -20.17 3.65
N ALA A 19 -18.87 -19.32 3.64
CA ALA A 19 -18.30 -18.72 4.84
C ALA A 19 -17.57 -17.42 4.50
N ARG A 20 -17.41 -16.54 5.49
CA ARG A 20 -16.49 -15.40 5.41
C ARG A 20 -15.09 -15.85 5.86
N LEU A 21 -14.11 -15.64 5.01
CA LEU A 21 -12.70 -15.94 5.27
C LEU A 21 -12.01 -14.79 5.98
N GLY A 22 -12.35 -13.54 5.62
CA GLY A 22 -11.84 -12.34 6.26
C GLY A 22 -12.46 -11.06 5.68
N ALA A 23 -12.21 -9.95 6.34
CA ALA A 23 -12.62 -8.60 5.91
C ALA A 23 -11.45 -7.63 6.07
N GLY A 24 -11.27 -6.73 5.10
CA GLY A 24 -10.21 -5.72 5.12
C GLY A 24 -10.61 -4.42 4.43
N GLY A 25 -9.71 -3.43 4.43
CA GLY A 25 -9.98 -2.08 3.90
C GLY A 25 -10.34 -2.04 2.40
N MET A 26 -10.10 -3.11 1.66
CA MET A 26 -10.47 -3.24 0.24
C MET A 26 -11.80 -3.97 0.02
N GLY A 27 -12.27 -4.76 0.97
CA GLY A 27 -13.53 -5.51 0.86
C GLY A 27 -13.51 -6.81 1.66
N GLN A 28 -14.25 -7.81 1.18
CA GLN A 28 -14.49 -9.05 1.91
C GLN A 28 -14.01 -10.26 1.11
N VAL A 29 -13.57 -11.30 1.80
CA VAL A 29 -13.14 -12.56 1.19
C VAL A 29 -14.06 -13.68 1.67
N TYR A 30 -14.62 -14.43 0.75
CA TYR A 30 -15.57 -15.50 1.01
C TYR A 30 -15.05 -16.84 0.53
N LEU A 31 -15.42 -17.91 1.24
CA LEU A 31 -15.29 -19.27 0.76
C LEU A 31 -16.43 -19.54 -0.21
N ALA A 32 -16.08 -19.91 -1.44
CA ALA A 32 -17.03 -20.30 -2.47
C ALA A 32 -16.63 -21.66 -3.07
N ARG A 33 -17.44 -22.18 -4.00
CA ARG A 33 -17.04 -23.35 -4.81
C ARG A 33 -17.51 -23.22 -6.24
N THR A 34 -16.74 -23.79 -7.16
CA THR A 34 -17.15 -24.03 -8.54
C THR A 34 -18.29 -25.07 -8.59
N PRO A 35 -19.04 -25.15 -9.71
CA PRO A 35 -20.01 -26.24 -9.93
C PRO A 35 -19.39 -27.64 -9.84
N ALA A 36 -18.11 -27.77 -10.18
CA ALA A 36 -17.34 -29.01 -10.07
C ALA A 36 -16.85 -29.32 -8.63
N GLY A 37 -17.18 -28.48 -7.64
CA GLY A 37 -16.83 -28.68 -6.23
C GLY A 37 -15.46 -28.16 -5.81
N ARG A 38 -14.67 -27.55 -6.72
CA ARG A 38 -13.39 -26.91 -6.36
C ARG A 38 -13.63 -25.70 -5.46
N ALA A 39 -12.93 -25.64 -4.32
CA ALA A 39 -12.98 -24.53 -3.37
C ALA A 39 -12.35 -23.25 -3.94
N LEU A 40 -12.95 -22.09 -3.66
CA LEU A 40 -12.53 -20.79 -4.15
C LEU A 40 -12.44 -19.77 -3.01
N ALA A 41 -11.45 -18.89 -3.10
CA ALA A 41 -11.37 -17.67 -2.30
C ALA A 41 -11.90 -16.53 -3.16
N LEU A 42 -13.10 -16.04 -2.84
CA LEU A 42 -13.76 -15.00 -3.62
C LEU A 42 -13.66 -13.66 -2.88
N LYS A 43 -12.84 -12.75 -3.41
CA LYS A 43 -12.62 -11.41 -2.89
C LYS A 43 -13.51 -10.40 -3.60
N THR A 44 -14.35 -9.69 -2.86
CA THR A 44 -15.14 -8.55 -3.36
C THR A 44 -14.43 -7.25 -3.03
N VAL A 45 -14.59 -6.24 -3.88
CA VAL A 45 -14.09 -4.89 -3.66
C VAL A 45 -15.24 -3.97 -3.24
N ARG A 46 -15.08 -3.19 -2.16
CA ARG A 46 -16.16 -2.29 -1.70
C ARG A 46 -16.56 -1.30 -2.79
N SER A 47 -17.86 -0.99 -2.85
CA SER A 47 -18.46 -0.09 -3.84
C SER A 47 -17.83 1.30 -3.87
N GLU A 48 -17.33 1.78 -2.73
CA GLU A 48 -16.60 3.05 -2.55
C GLU A 48 -15.37 3.18 -3.50
N PHE A 49 -14.74 2.07 -3.89
CA PHE A 49 -13.59 2.07 -4.80
C PHE A 49 -13.99 2.03 -6.26
N GLY A 50 -15.18 1.50 -6.58
CA GLY A 50 -15.72 1.45 -7.92
C GLY A 50 -16.42 2.72 -8.40
N LEU A 51 -16.35 3.83 -7.65
CA LEU A 51 -16.96 5.12 -8.04
C LEU A 51 -16.18 5.87 -9.11
N ASP A 52 -14.92 5.51 -9.33
CA ASP A 52 -14.05 6.13 -10.33
C ASP A 52 -14.36 5.58 -11.74
N PRO A 53 -14.71 6.44 -12.72
CA PRO A 53 -14.85 6.05 -14.11
C PRO A 53 -13.63 5.27 -14.62
N GLY A 54 -13.86 4.07 -15.17
CA GLY A 54 -12.80 3.20 -15.68
C GLY A 54 -12.10 2.31 -14.64
N PHE A 55 -12.47 2.37 -13.35
CA PHE A 55 -11.92 1.45 -12.33
C PHE A 55 -12.07 -0.02 -12.73
N GLY A 56 -13.28 -0.42 -13.16
CA GLY A 56 -13.55 -1.82 -13.54
C GLY A 56 -12.69 -2.30 -14.71
N GLU A 57 -12.38 -1.42 -15.66
CA GLU A 57 -11.49 -1.75 -16.78
C GLU A 57 -10.04 -1.90 -16.34
N ARG A 58 -9.56 -1.00 -15.47
CA ARG A 58 -8.20 -1.11 -14.89
C ARG A 58 -8.07 -2.34 -14.00
N PHE A 59 -9.08 -2.63 -13.18
CA PHE A 59 -9.16 -3.82 -12.33
C PHE A 59 -9.11 -5.11 -13.16
N ALA A 60 -9.95 -5.23 -14.18
CA ALA A 60 -9.95 -6.39 -15.08
C ALA A 60 -8.64 -6.50 -15.89
N ARG A 61 -8.01 -5.37 -16.24
CA ARG A 61 -6.70 -5.37 -16.90
C ARG A 61 -5.61 -5.89 -15.95
N GLU A 62 -5.56 -5.41 -14.72
CA GLU A 62 -4.55 -5.82 -13.73
C GLU A 62 -4.68 -7.32 -13.39
N ILE A 63 -5.92 -7.82 -13.20
CA ILE A 63 -6.15 -9.25 -13.00
C ILE A 63 -5.66 -10.08 -14.18
N ARG A 64 -5.89 -9.63 -15.42
CA ARG A 64 -5.38 -10.32 -16.63
C ARG A 64 -3.86 -10.29 -16.73
N HIS A 65 -3.20 -9.28 -16.18
CA HIS A 65 -1.75 -9.28 -16.05
C HIS A 65 -1.31 -10.27 -14.97
N ALA A 66 -1.96 -10.29 -13.81
CA ALA A 66 -1.68 -11.21 -12.72
C ALA A 66 -1.91 -12.70 -13.09
N ASP A 67 -2.95 -13.02 -13.89
CA ASP A 67 -3.24 -14.38 -14.36
C ASP A 67 -2.13 -14.97 -15.27
N ARG A 68 -1.19 -14.14 -15.74
CA ARG A 68 0.00 -14.63 -16.46
C ARG A 68 1.00 -15.32 -15.55
N VAL A 69 0.96 -15.06 -14.25
CA VAL A 69 1.85 -15.68 -13.27
C VAL A 69 1.27 -17.03 -12.86
N ARG A 70 1.56 -18.05 -13.66
CA ARG A 70 1.31 -19.45 -13.30
C ARG A 70 2.59 -20.04 -12.73
N SER A 71 2.62 -20.11 -11.40
CA SER A 71 3.78 -20.56 -10.64
C SER A 71 3.34 -21.55 -9.58
N PRO A 72 4.17 -22.55 -9.23
CA PRO A 72 3.90 -23.39 -8.07
C PRO A 72 3.71 -22.58 -6.78
N TRP A 73 4.32 -21.40 -6.68
CA TRP A 73 4.34 -20.57 -5.47
C TRP A 73 3.20 -19.55 -5.37
N THR A 74 2.30 -19.49 -6.35
CA THR A 74 1.19 -18.53 -6.36
C THR A 74 -0.15 -19.26 -6.51
N VAL A 75 -1.23 -18.63 -6.05
CA VAL A 75 -2.58 -19.14 -6.29
C VAL A 75 -3.06 -18.72 -7.68
N ALA A 76 -3.67 -19.66 -8.40
CA ALA A 76 -4.20 -19.37 -9.73
C ALA A 76 -5.48 -18.53 -9.64
N VAL A 77 -5.59 -17.56 -10.55
CA VAL A 77 -6.87 -16.89 -10.83
C VAL A 77 -7.79 -17.89 -11.52
N VAL A 78 -9.00 -18.03 -10.99
CA VAL A 78 -10.03 -18.92 -11.54
C VAL A 78 -11.03 -18.13 -12.37
N ASP A 79 -11.49 -17.00 -11.84
CA ASP A 79 -12.50 -16.16 -12.49
C ASP A 79 -12.46 -14.73 -11.91
N PHE A 80 -13.01 -13.75 -12.63
CA PHE A 80 -13.13 -12.38 -12.15
C PHE A 80 -14.28 -11.64 -12.84
N SER A 81 -14.75 -10.59 -12.19
CA SER A 81 -15.89 -9.83 -12.66
C SER A 81 -15.60 -9.06 -13.96
N PRO A 82 -16.51 -9.06 -14.96
CA PRO A 82 -16.39 -8.19 -16.12
C PRO A 82 -16.47 -6.69 -15.73
N PRO A 83 -15.87 -5.79 -16.52
CA PRO A 83 -15.98 -4.35 -16.29
C PRO A 83 -17.44 -3.91 -16.15
N GLY A 84 -17.73 -3.04 -15.17
CA GLY A 84 -19.08 -2.57 -14.86
C GLY A 84 -19.85 -3.40 -13.83
N THR A 85 -19.38 -4.60 -13.48
CA THR A 85 -19.97 -5.42 -12.41
C THR A 85 -19.82 -4.73 -11.05
N ARG A 86 -20.87 -4.78 -10.21
CA ARG A 86 -20.87 -4.23 -8.84
C ARG A 86 -21.39 -5.25 -7.81
N PRO A 87 -20.65 -5.53 -6.73
CA PRO A 87 -19.25 -5.14 -6.52
C PRO A 87 -18.31 -5.88 -7.50
N PRO A 88 -17.19 -5.28 -7.92
CA PRO A 88 -16.12 -6.00 -8.59
C PRO A 88 -15.60 -7.14 -7.72
N TRP A 89 -15.25 -8.26 -8.32
CA TRP A 89 -14.81 -9.45 -7.60
C TRP A 89 -13.74 -10.23 -8.35
N LEU A 90 -12.96 -11.00 -7.59
CA LEU A 90 -11.92 -11.91 -8.06
C LEU A 90 -12.09 -13.24 -7.32
N ALA A 91 -12.02 -14.36 -8.05
CA ALA A 91 -11.99 -15.69 -7.49
C ALA A 91 -10.63 -16.34 -7.80
N THR A 92 -9.95 -16.79 -6.75
CA THR A 92 -8.73 -17.60 -6.84
C THR A 92 -8.98 -18.98 -6.25
N GLU A 93 -8.05 -19.91 -6.49
CA GLU A 93 -8.07 -21.19 -5.79
C GLU A 93 -7.95 -20.99 -4.28
N TYR A 94 -8.83 -21.62 -3.50
CA TYR A 94 -8.74 -21.59 -2.05
C TYR A 94 -7.77 -22.67 -1.56
N VAL A 95 -6.78 -22.26 -0.79
CA VAL A 95 -5.83 -23.16 -0.14
C VAL A 95 -6.16 -23.24 1.35
N ALA A 96 -6.39 -24.45 1.84
CA ALA A 96 -6.74 -24.71 3.24
C ALA A 96 -5.51 -24.65 4.18
N ALA A 97 -4.81 -23.51 4.20
CA ALA A 97 -3.60 -23.28 4.96
C ALA A 97 -3.71 -22.05 5.87
N PRO A 98 -3.04 -22.01 7.03
CA PRO A 98 -2.89 -20.78 7.79
C PRO A 98 -2.05 -19.76 7.02
N SER A 99 -2.30 -18.47 7.23
CA SER A 99 -1.30 -17.46 6.89
C SER A 99 -0.13 -17.53 7.88
N LEU A 100 1.04 -17.02 7.49
CA LEU A 100 2.19 -16.89 8.37
C LEU A 100 1.84 -16.01 9.59
N ALA A 101 1.05 -14.96 9.39
CA ALA A 101 0.53 -14.13 10.48
C ALA A 101 -0.28 -14.96 11.50
N ASP A 102 -1.27 -15.74 11.02
CA ASP A 102 -2.10 -16.57 11.90
C ASP A 102 -1.28 -17.65 12.61
N TRP A 103 -0.32 -18.24 11.90
CA TRP A 103 0.56 -19.25 12.46
C TRP A 103 1.39 -18.69 13.60
N VAL A 104 2.11 -17.58 13.36
CA VAL A 104 3.01 -16.97 14.34
C VAL A 104 2.23 -16.43 15.54
N ALA A 105 1.04 -15.85 15.32
CA ALA A 105 0.18 -15.41 16.41
C ALA A 105 -0.28 -16.58 17.33
N ALA A 106 -0.51 -17.77 16.77
CA ALA A 106 -1.02 -18.92 17.51
C ALA A 106 0.08 -19.82 18.09
N HIS A 107 1.23 -19.96 17.41
CA HIS A 107 2.27 -20.94 17.71
C HIS A 107 3.64 -20.31 17.99
N GLY A 108 3.79 -19.01 17.76
CA GLY A 108 5.06 -18.31 17.85
C GLY A 108 5.94 -18.45 16.59
N PRO A 109 7.20 -17.99 16.66
CA PRO A 109 8.10 -17.96 15.52
C PRO A 109 8.39 -19.33 14.90
N LEU A 110 8.80 -19.33 13.63
CA LEU A 110 9.19 -20.53 12.90
C LEU A 110 10.54 -21.08 13.40
N PRO A 111 10.70 -22.41 13.51
CA PRO A 111 12.01 -23.03 13.69
C PRO A 111 12.94 -22.70 12.51
N GLU A 112 14.25 -22.67 12.77
CA GLU A 112 15.26 -22.26 11.79
C GLU A 112 15.18 -23.03 10.47
N ALA A 113 14.99 -24.36 10.51
CA ALA A 113 14.86 -25.16 9.29
C ALA A 113 13.66 -24.72 8.42
N ALA A 114 12.51 -24.46 9.05
CA ALA A 114 11.32 -23.97 8.37
C ALA A 114 11.53 -22.55 7.83
N LEU A 115 12.20 -21.69 8.59
CA LEU A 115 12.53 -20.32 8.21
C LEU A 115 13.43 -20.28 6.97
N MET A 116 14.49 -21.09 6.94
CA MET A 116 15.40 -21.15 5.79
C MET A 116 14.70 -21.68 4.54
N SER A 117 13.84 -22.70 4.70
CA SER A 117 13.02 -23.16 3.59
C SER A 117 12.03 -22.10 3.13
N LEU A 118 11.37 -21.37 4.06
CA LEU A 118 10.47 -20.27 3.72
C LEU A 118 11.18 -19.19 2.91
N ALA A 119 12.39 -18.80 3.31
CA ALA A 119 13.19 -17.81 2.59
C ALA A 119 13.45 -18.23 1.14
N ALA A 120 13.89 -19.47 0.90
CA ALA A 120 14.16 -19.97 -0.44
C ALA A 120 12.89 -20.04 -1.31
N GLU A 121 11.77 -20.53 -0.75
CA GLU A 121 10.50 -20.65 -1.48
C GLU A 121 9.89 -19.29 -1.82
N LEU A 122 10.00 -18.29 -0.93
CA LEU A 122 9.51 -16.93 -1.20
C LEU A 122 10.40 -16.18 -2.21
N CYS A 123 11.71 -16.39 -2.20
CA CYS A 123 12.58 -15.87 -3.26
C CYS A 123 12.20 -16.45 -4.63
N GLU A 124 11.87 -17.74 -4.71
CA GLU A 124 11.35 -18.36 -5.94
C GLU A 124 9.99 -17.79 -6.36
N ALA A 125 9.10 -17.54 -5.39
CA ALA A 125 7.81 -16.90 -5.63
C ALA A 125 7.99 -15.51 -6.26
N LEU A 126 8.84 -14.67 -5.67
CA LEU A 126 9.12 -13.33 -6.18
C LEU A 126 9.82 -13.38 -7.52
N ARG A 127 10.79 -14.28 -7.73
CA ARG A 127 11.42 -14.49 -9.03
C ARG A 127 10.41 -14.80 -10.12
N ALA A 128 9.44 -15.68 -9.84
CA ALA A 128 8.39 -16.02 -10.80
C ALA A 128 7.48 -14.82 -11.13
N VAL A 129 7.14 -13.99 -10.13
CA VAL A 129 6.37 -12.76 -10.32
C VAL A 129 7.15 -11.73 -11.15
N HIS A 130 8.42 -11.49 -10.80
CA HIS A 130 9.31 -10.52 -11.46
C HIS A 130 9.61 -10.93 -12.91
N THR A 131 9.85 -12.23 -13.16
CA THR A 131 10.06 -12.75 -14.52
C THR A 131 8.84 -12.54 -15.44
N ALA A 132 7.64 -12.47 -14.87
CA ALA A 132 6.42 -12.14 -15.62
C ALA A 132 6.24 -10.63 -15.86
N GLY A 133 7.21 -9.79 -15.46
CA GLY A 133 7.17 -8.33 -15.57
C GLY A 133 6.22 -7.68 -14.55
N LEU A 134 5.98 -8.35 -13.42
CA LEU A 134 5.10 -7.88 -12.35
C LEU A 134 5.90 -7.72 -11.05
N ALA A 135 5.36 -6.93 -10.14
CA ALA A 135 5.81 -6.84 -8.76
C ALA A 135 4.62 -7.12 -7.84
N HIS A 136 4.88 -7.71 -6.68
CA HIS A 136 3.85 -8.09 -5.72
C HIS A 136 3.24 -6.87 -5.01
N ARG A 137 4.10 -5.96 -4.52
CA ARG A 137 3.84 -4.68 -3.85
C ARG A 137 3.19 -4.73 -2.47
N ASP A 138 2.54 -5.83 -2.11
CA ASP A 138 1.92 -6.03 -0.78
C ASP A 138 2.44 -7.31 -0.09
N VAL A 139 3.75 -7.56 -0.13
CA VAL A 139 4.34 -8.72 0.55
C VAL A 139 4.26 -8.49 2.07
N LYS A 140 3.60 -9.39 2.78
CA LYS A 140 3.41 -9.33 4.24
C LYS A 140 3.01 -10.71 4.79
N PRO A 141 3.09 -10.95 6.12
CA PRO A 141 2.83 -12.28 6.68
C PRO A 141 1.41 -12.79 6.44
N SER A 142 0.40 -11.93 6.36
CA SER A 142 -0.98 -12.36 6.05
C SER A 142 -1.18 -12.78 4.58
N ASN A 143 -0.25 -12.41 3.68
CA ASN A 143 -0.27 -12.81 2.27
C ASN A 143 0.65 -14.01 1.97
N VAL A 144 1.22 -14.63 3.01
CA VAL A 144 2.03 -15.85 2.89
C VAL A 144 1.26 -17.00 3.52
N LEU A 145 0.76 -17.95 2.72
CA LEU A 145 0.09 -19.15 3.21
C LEU A 145 1.10 -20.27 3.42
N LEU A 146 1.06 -20.92 4.58
CA LEU A 146 1.91 -22.06 4.91
C LEU A 146 1.29 -23.36 4.38
N GLY A 147 1.43 -23.59 3.08
CA GLY A 147 0.84 -24.74 2.39
C GLY A 147 1.47 -26.08 2.76
N PRO A 148 0.83 -27.22 2.39
CA PRO A 148 1.32 -28.56 2.71
C PRO A 148 2.62 -28.90 1.97
N ASP A 149 2.75 -28.47 0.71
CA ASP A 149 3.88 -28.79 -0.15
C ASP A 149 4.92 -27.67 -0.21
N ARG A 150 4.46 -26.42 -0.06
CA ARG A 150 5.27 -25.21 -0.10
C ARG A 150 4.50 -24.01 0.46
N PRO A 151 5.18 -22.95 0.89
CA PRO A 151 4.56 -21.66 1.12
C PRO A 151 4.02 -21.08 -0.19
N LEU A 152 2.91 -20.36 -0.12
CA LEU A 152 2.27 -19.72 -1.27
C LEU A 152 2.10 -18.23 -1.00
N LEU A 153 2.46 -17.43 -2.00
CA LEU A 153 2.28 -15.99 -1.99
C LEU A 153 0.96 -15.65 -2.70
N ILE A 154 0.08 -14.91 -2.02
CA ILE A 154 -1.26 -14.57 -2.49
C ILE A 154 -1.45 -13.06 -2.65
N ASP A 155 -2.50 -12.65 -3.37
CA ASP A 155 -2.92 -11.23 -3.50
C ASP A 155 -1.89 -10.28 -4.17
N PHE A 156 -1.04 -10.79 -5.07
CA PHE A 156 -0.09 -9.98 -5.84
C PHE A 156 -0.76 -9.07 -6.87
N GLY A 157 -0.29 -7.81 -6.99
CA GLY A 157 -0.58 -6.90 -8.10
C GLY A 157 -1.98 -6.27 -8.15
N ILE A 158 -3.02 -6.95 -7.66
CA ILE A 158 -4.43 -6.47 -7.74
C ILE A 158 -4.69 -5.23 -6.86
N ALA A 159 -3.86 -5.03 -5.84
CA ALA A 159 -3.88 -3.87 -4.96
C ALA A 159 -3.64 -2.55 -5.73
N ARG A 160 -2.80 -2.54 -6.78
CA ARG A 160 -2.44 -1.31 -7.51
C ARG A 160 -3.63 -0.67 -8.23
N ALA A 161 -4.54 -1.48 -8.79
CA ALA A 161 -5.75 -0.98 -9.43
C ALA A 161 -6.70 -0.28 -8.45
N ALA A 162 -6.73 -0.72 -7.19
CA ALA A 162 -7.51 -0.12 -6.10
C ALA A 162 -6.79 1.06 -5.42
N GLU A 163 -5.46 1.05 -5.40
CA GLU A 163 -4.61 2.07 -4.80
C GLU A 163 -4.48 3.31 -5.69
N ASP A 164 -4.32 3.19 -7.02
CA ASP A 164 -4.26 4.36 -7.92
C ASP A 164 -5.51 5.26 -7.80
N SER A 165 -6.69 4.65 -7.60
CA SER A 165 -7.97 5.36 -7.40
C SER A 165 -8.19 5.89 -5.97
N ARG A 166 -7.33 5.55 -5.00
CA ARG A 166 -7.40 6.01 -3.59
C ARG A 166 -6.28 6.99 -3.25
N HIS A 167 -5.08 6.80 -3.79
CA HIS A 167 -3.97 7.77 -3.73
C HIS A 167 -4.42 9.14 -4.25
N THR A 168 -5.22 9.14 -5.31
CA THR A 168 -5.84 10.33 -5.92
C THR A 168 -6.96 10.97 -5.07
N ARG A 169 -7.57 10.25 -4.12
CA ARG A 169 -8.74 10.74 -3.35
C ARG A 169 -8.46 11.05 -1.88
N THR A 170 -7.54 10.35 -1.22
CA THR A 170 -7.37 10.45 0.24
C THR A 170 -5.95 10.76 0.71
N GLY A 171 -4.95 10.82 -0.18
CA GLY A 171 -3.56 11.18 0.17
C GLY A 171 -2.93 10.32 1.27
N GLY A 172 -3.51 9.14 1.56
CA GLY A 172 -3.10 8.26 2.64
C GLY A 172 -2.32 7.06 2.13
N VAL A 173 -1.25 6.70 2.84
CA VAL A 173 -0.50 5.46 2.63
C VAL A 173 -1.39 4.27 3.03
N ILE A 174 -1.64 3.35 2.10
CA ILE A 174 -2.41 2.11 2.34
C ILE A 174 -1.44 0.94 2.30
N GLY A 175 -1.44 0.14 3.37
CA GLY A 175 -0.62 -1.05 3.55
C GLY A 175 -0.57 -1.42 5.04
N SER A 176 -0.02 -2.59 5.37
CA SER A 176 0.49 -2.81 6.73
C SER A 176 1.85 -2.10 6.79
N PRO A 177 1.94 -0.88 7.37
CA PRO A 177 3.08 0.01 7.21
C PRO A 177 4.43 -0.66 7.47
N GLY A 178 4.50 -1.60 8.42
CA GLY A 178 5.74 -2.27 8.84
C GLY A 178 6.47 -3.13 7.80
N TYR A 179 5.88 -3.38 6.63
CA TYR A 179 6.51 -4.17 5.55
C TYR A 179 6.79 -3.34 4.29
N MET A 180 6.46 -2.05 4.31
CA MET A 180 6.65 -1.15 3.17
C MET A 180 8.12 -0.78 3.00
N ALA A 181 8.61 -0.70 1.77
CA ALA A 181 9.95 -0.23 1.47
C ALA A 181 10.06 1.31 1.58
N PRO A 182 11.24 1.86 1.93
CA PRO A 182 11.44 3.31 2.09
C PRO A 182 10.98 4.14 0.89
N GLU A 183 11.28 3.67 -0.32
CA GLU A 183 10.92 4.33 -1.57
C GLU A 183 9.41 4.30 -1.85
N GLN A 184 8.67 3.34 -1.30
CA GLN A 184 7.21 3.31 -1.39
C GLN A 184 6.58 4.33 -0.43
N ALA A 185 7.26 4.65 0.66
CA ALA A 185 6.84 5.71 1.59
C ALA A 185 7.15 7.13 1.06
N THR A 186 8.18 7.28 0.20
CA THR A 186 8.69 8.60 -0.22
C THR A 186 8.46 8.97 -1.69
N ALA A 187 8.52 8.03 -2.64
CA ALA A 187 8.62 8.35 -4.07
C ALA A 187 7.86 7.40 -5.02
N GLY A 188 7.30 6.29 -4.55
CA GLY A 188 6.42 5.38 -5.31
C GLY A 188 7.06 4.63 -6.50
N ALA A 189 8.40 4.66 -6.63
CA ALA A 189 9.07 4.40 -7.92
C ALA A 189 9.65 2.99 -8.14
N SER A 190 10.12 2.26 -7.11
CA SER A 190 10.74 0.94 -7.31
C SER A 190 9.88 -0.19 -6.76
N ALA A 191 9.40 -1.09 -7.63
CA ALA A 191 8.43 -2.11 -7.25
C ALA A 191 9.08 -3.46 -6.91
N GLU A 192 10.02 -3.94 -7.72
CA GLU A 192 10.66 -5.24 -7.50
C GLU A 192 11.64 -5.21 -6.30
N PRO A 193 12.57 -4.23 -6.18
CA PRO A 193 13.38 -4.08 -4.96
C PRO A 193 12.55 -3.86 -3.69
N GLY A 194 11.37 -3.25 -3.82
CA GLY A 194 10.42 -3.09 -2.72
C GLY A 194 9.90 -4.43 -2.21
N ASP A 195 9.64 -5.39 -3.09
CA ASP A 195 9.24 -6.74 -2.70
C ASP A 195 10.35 -7.48 -1.92
N LEU A 196 11.62 -7.26 -2.27
CA LEU A 196 12.75 -7.87 -1.57
C LEU A 196 12.93 -7.28 -0.16
N PHE A 197 12.73 -5.97 -0.01
CA PHE A 197 12.69 -5.33 1.31
C PHE A 197 11.57 -5.91 2.16
N ALA A 198 10.37 -6.02 1.60
CA ALA A 198 9.20 -6.57 2.27
C ALA A 198 9.37 -8.06 2.62
N LEU A 199 10.02 -8.86 1.74
CA LEU A 199 10.42 -10.23 2.03
C LEU A 199 11.29 -10.30 3.28
N ALA A 200 12.32 -9.44 3.39
CA ALA A 200 13.19 -9.45 4.55
C ALA A 200 12.45 -9.08 5.85
N ALA A 201 11.54 -8.12 5.78
CA ALA A 201 10.66 -7.79 6.91
C ALA A 201 9.75 -8.96 7.32
N VAL A 202 9.25 -9.73 6.34
CA VAL A 202 8.50 -10.98 6.60
C VAL A 202 9.37 -12.05 7.26
N LEU A 203 10.63 -12.21 6.84
CA LEU A 203 11.55 -13.19 7.43
C LEU A 203 11.94 -12.83 8.87
N VAL A 204 12.12 -11.54 9.17
CA VAL A 204 12.32 -11.08 10.56
C VAL A 204 11.09 -11.43 11.39
N TYR A 205 9.88 -11.09 10.92
CA TYR A 205 8.64 -11.45 11.62
C TYR A 205 8.49 -12.96 11.83
N ALA A 206 8.81 -13.77 10.82
CA ALA A 206 8.75 -15.23 10.92
C ALA A 206 9.71 -15.78 11.98
N ALA A 207 10.86 -15.13 12.18
CA ALA A 207 11.90 -15.57 13.11
C ALA A 207 11.71 -15.07 14.55
N THR A 208 11.09 -13.90 14.74
CA THR A 208 11.04 -13.21 16.04
C THR A 208 9.63 -12.94 16.55
N GLY A 209 8.63 -13.00 15.68
CA GLY A 209 7.25 -12.62 15.99
C GLY A 209 6.96 -11.12 15.91
N HIS A 210 7.95 -10.28 15.59
CA HIS A 210 7.80 -8.84 15.41
C HIS A 210 8.53 -8.35 14.15
N GLY A 211 8.08 -7.24 13.56
CA GLY A 211 8.72 -6.66 12.37
C GLY A 211 10.05 -5.97 12.70
N PRO A 212 10.89 -5.69 11.68
CA PRO A 212 12.21 -5.07 11.85
C PRO A 212 12.19 -3.61 12.34
N PHE A 213 11.05 -2.93 12.25
CA PHE A 213 10.88 -1.53 12.68
C PHE A 213 9.89 -1.37 13.83
N SER A 214 9.50 -2.49 14.45
CA SER A 214 8.60 -2.56 15.59
C SER A 214 9.35 -3.13 16.78
N LYS A 215 9.29 -2.46 17.93
CA LYS A 215 9.86 -3.01 19.17
C LYS A 215 8.94 -4.09 19.73
N PRO A 216 9.47 -5.10 20.44
CA PRO A 216 8.64 -6.09 21.11
C PRO A 216 7.61 -5.44 22.04
N GLY A 217 6.33 -5.76 21.84
CA GLY A 217 5.22 -5.22 22.63
C GLY A 217 4.81 -3.77 22.32
N GLU A 218 5.38 -3.15 21.28
CA GLU A 218 5.01 -1.80 20.85
C GLU A 218 4.02 -1.84 19.68
N GLU A 219 2.97 -1.00 19.74
CA GLU A 219 2.13 -0.67 18.58
C GLU A 219 2.40 0.78 18.12
N PRO A 220 3.42 1.01 17.27
CA PRO A 220 3.75 2.34 16.80
C PRO A 220 2.62 2.89 15.92
N SER A 221 2.38 4.20 16.01
CA SER A 221 1.48 4.88 15.07
C SER A 221 2.02 4.75 13.64
N THR A 222 1.13 4.75 12.65
CA THR A 222 1.54 4.66 11.22
C THR A 222 2.61 5.67 10.83
N PRO A 223 2.52 6.97 11.21
CA PRO A 223 3.58 7.95 10.90
C PRO A 223 4.91 7.63 11.58
N ALA A 224 4.89 7.17 12.84
CA ALA A 224 6.10 6.78 13.54
C ALA A 224 6.78 5.59 12.84
N LEU A 225 6.01 4.57 12.46
CA LEU A 225 6.55 3.41 11.76
C LEU A 225 7.13 3.76 10.38
N MET A 226 6.45 4.64 9.64
CA MET A 226 6.97 5.18 8.36
C MET A 226 8.29 5.93 8.55
N TYR A 227 8.39 6.76 9.59
CA TYR A 227 9.63 7.45 9.93
C TYR A 227 10.78 6.45 10.17
N ARG A 228 10.54 5.40 10.96
CA ARG A 228 11.55 4.36 11.24
C ARG A 228 11.99 3.61 9.99
N ILE A 229 11.04 3.25 9.14
CA ILE A 229 11.33 2.58 7.86
C ILE A 229 12.27 3.42 7.01
N VAL A 230 12.08 4.75 6.97
CA VAL A 230 12.91 5.64 6.15
C VAL A 230 14.24 5.99 6.81
N HIS A 231 14.26 6.22 8.14
CA HIS A 231 15.39 6.87 8.81
C HIS A 231 16.13 6.02 9.85
N GLU A 232 15.55 4.94 10.36
CA GLU A 232 16.16 4.10 11.40
C GLU A 232 16.69 2.78 10.83
N ASP A 233 17.66 2.19 11.54
CA ASP A 233 18.16 0.85 11.25
C ASP A 233 17.13 -0.22 11.67
N ALA A 234 17.12 -1.34 10.93
CA ALA A 234 16.29 -2.48 11.28
C ALA A 234 16.81 -3.19 12.54
N ASP A 235 15.91 -3.49 13.46
CA ASP A 235 16.20 -4.39 14.59
C ASP A 235 16.17 -5.84 14.11
N LEU A 236 17.34 -6.48 14.12
CA LEU A 236 17.55 -7.88 13.74
C LEU A 236 17.84 -8.77 14.96
N SER A 237 17.56 -8.29 16.16
CA SER A 237 17.75 -9.05 17.40
C SER A 237 16.90 -10.33 17.37
N GLY A 238 17.52 -11.47 17.65
CA GLY A 238 16.86 -12.79 17.62
C GLY A 238 16.79 -13.45 16.25
N LEU A 239 17.31 -12.81 15.19
CA LEU A 239 17.40 -13.42 13.86
C LEU A 239 18.50 -14.50 13.82
N PRO A 240 18.21 -15.73 13.33
CA PRO A 240 19.23 -16.76 13.14
C PRO A 240 20.34 -16.31 12.19
N GLU A 241 21.58 -16.73 12.50
CA GLU A 241 22.76 -16.31 11.73
C GLU A 241 22.66 -16.72 10.25
N ALA A 242 22.09 -17.90 9.97
CA ALA A 242 21.93 -18.46 8.63
C ALA A 242 21.11 -17.57 7.66
N VAL A 243 20.08 -16.87 8.15
CA VAL A 243 19.24 -15.99 7.30
C VAL A 243 19.73 -14.54 7.29
N GLY A 244 20.60 -14.19 8.24
CA GLY A 244 21.09 -12.84 8.47
C GLY A 244 21.69 -12.14 7.24
N PRO A 245 22.58 -12.79 6.47
CA PRO A 245 23.16 -12.19 5.25
C PRO A 245 22.12 -11.76 4.23
N LEU A 246 21.13 -12.62 3.95
CA LEU A 246 20.03 -12.30 3.04
C LEU A 246 19.20 -11.13 3.54
N VAL A 247 18.78 -11.18 4.81
CA VAL A 247 17.92 -10.13 5.40
C VAL A 247 18.62 -8.78 5.38
N ARG A 248 19.92 -8.73 5.74
CA ARG A 248 20.70 -7.48 5.70
C ARG A 248 20.83 -6.91 4.29
N ALA A 249 21.10 -7.77 3.29
CA ALA A 249 21.21 -7.34 1.89
C ALA A 249 19.89 -6.77 1.35
N CYS A 250 18.76 -7.33 1.77
CA CYS A 250 17.43 -6.91 1.32
C CYS A 250 16.87 -5.67 2.06
N LEU A 251 17.31 -5.39 3.30
CA LEU A 251 16.85 -4.24 4.09
C LEU A 251 17.66 -2.95 3.87
N VAL A 252 18.60 -2.95 2.91
CA VAL A 252 19.32 -1.75 2.49
C VAL A 252 18.32 -0.68 2.04
N LYS A 253 18.52 0.58 2.45
CA LYS A 253 17.57 1.66 2.15
C LYS A 253 17.53 2.00 0.67
N GLU A 254 18.69 2.06 0.01
CA GLU A 254 18.80 2.32 -1.42
C GLU A 254 18.32 1.09 -2.24
N PRO A 255 17.27 1.22 -3.06
CA PRO A 255 16.67 0.07 -3.76
C PRO A 255 17.60 -0.58 -4.78
N GLU A 256 18.49 0.18 -5.41
CA GLU A 256 19.48 -0.32 -6.38
C GLU A 256 20.61 -1.15 -5.76
N GLU A 257 20.84 -1.04 -4.45
CA GLU A 257 21.85 -1.82 -3.74
C GLU A 257 21.31 -3.17 -3.24
N ARG A 258 19.99 -3.36 -3.30
CA ARG A 258 19.35 -4.63 -2.92
C ARG A 258 19.58 -5.69 -3.98
N PRO A 259 19.69 -6.98 -3.60
CA PRO A 259 19.75 -8.05 -4.58
C PRO A 259 18.44 -8.14 -5.38
N THR A 260 18.52 -8.63 -6.61
CA THR A 260 17.35 -9.14 -7.32
C THR A 260 16.88 -10.45 -6.69
N ALA A 261 15.71 -10.97 -7.08
CA ALA A 261 15.27 -12.29 -6.63
C ALA A 261 16.28 -13.41 -6.98
N ASP A 262 16.91 -13.35 -8.15
CA ASP A 262 18.01 -14.26 -8.52
C ASP A 262 19.24 -14.08 -7.63
N GLY A 263 19.60 -12.83 -7.30
CA GLY A 263 20.69 -12.54 -6.37
C GLY A 263 20.42 -13.08 -4.96
N ALA A 264 19.19 -12.93 -4.47
CA ALA A 264 18.76 -13.47 -3.19
C ALA A 264 18.81 -15.01 -3.15
N LEU A 265 18.39 -15.69 -4.22
CA LEU A 265 18.55 -17.15 -4.36
C LEU A 265 20.01 -17.57 -4.40
N ALA A 266 20.87 -16.80 -5.08
CA ALA A 266 22.30 -17.08 -5.14
C ALA A 266 22.97 -16.97 -3.75
N LEU A 267 22.57 -15.99 -2.93
CA LEU A 267 23.03 -15.86 -1.55
C LEU A 267 22.65 -17.10 -0.71
N LEU A 268 21.38 -17.51 -0.76
CA LEU A 268 20.92 -18.72 -0.05
C LEU A 268 21.63 -19.99 -0.52
N ALA A 269 21.84 -20.13 -1.83
CA ALA A 269 22.48 -21.29 -2.42
C ALA A 269 23.97 -21.40 -2.06
N ALA A 270 24.66 -20.27 -1.82
CA ALA A 270 26.05 -20.25 -1.38
C ALA A 270 26.23 -20.93 -0.01
N ASP A 271 25.21 -20.82 0.86
CA ASP A 271 25.17 -21.45 2.18
C ASP A 271 24.45 -22.82 2.16
N GLY A 272 24.15 -23.36 0.98
CA GLY A 272 23.57 -24.69 0.79
C GLY A 272 22.04 -24.75 0.90
N HIS A 273 21.36 -23.62 1.05
CA HIS A 273 19.90 -23.56 1.15
C HIS A 273 19.27 -23.41 -0.24
N ARG A 274 18.32 -24.29 -0.57
CA ARG A 274 17.59 -24.29 -1.84
C ARG A 274 16.10 -24.53 -1.61
N ALA A 275 15.28 -24.06 -2.56
CA ALA A 275 13.85 -24.36 -2.57
C ALA A 275 13.60 -25.86 -2.80
N GLY A 276 12.43 -26.34 -2.37
CA GLY A 276 12.02 -27.74 -2.40
C GLY A 276 12.12 -28.47 -1.05
N GLY A 277 12.68 -27.83 -0.01
CA GLY A 277 12.86 -28.41 1.32
C GLY A 277 11.67 -28.24 2.27
N TRP A 278 10.60 -27.54 1.86
CA TRP A 278 9.54 -27.13 2.80
C TRP A 278 8.83 -28.31 3.47
N ARG A 279 8.55 -29.37 2.71
CA ARG A 279 7.88 -30.57 3.24
C ARG A 279 8.67 -31.26 4.34
N ASP A 280 10.00 -31.26 4.21
CA ASP A 280 10.90 -31.87 5.18
C ASP A 280 11.16 -30.96 6.38
N ALA A 281 10.94 -29.65 6.21
CA ALA A 281 11.15 -28.61 7.21
C ALA A 281 9.83 -28.07 7.81
N LEU A 282 8.72 -28.82 7.72
CA LEU A 282 7.43 -28.37 8.24
C LEU A 282 7.52 -28.06 9.75
N PRO A 283 7.04 -26.88 10.20
CA PRO A 283 6.91 -26.58 11.62
C PRO A 283 6.09 -27.67 12.34
N PRO A 284 6.48 -28.07 13.56
CA PRO A 284 5.69 -29.01 14.37
C PRO A 284 4.25 -28.54 14.51
N GLY A 285 3.29 -29.46 14.28
CA GLY A 285 1.85 -29.18 14.34
C GLY A 285 1.23 -28.60 13.06
N LEU A 286 2.03 -28.15 12.08
CA LEU A 286 1.46 -27.57 10.84
C LEU A 286 0.67 -28.61 10.04
N ALA A 287 1.13 -29.86 9.99
CA ALA A 287 0.44 -30.94 9.30
C ALA A 287 -0.96 -31.24 9.88
N ASP A 288 -1.09 -31.23 11.20
CA ASP A 288 -2.37 -31.45 11.89
C ASP A 288 -3.32 -30.28 11.64
N GLU A 289 -2.78 -29.07 11.72
CA GLU A 289 -3.53 -27.83 11.55
C GLU A 289 -4.00 -27.62 10.08
N LEU A 290 -3.20 -28.06 9.11
CA LEU A 290 -3.59 -28.20 7.69
C LEU A 290 -4.73 -29.21 7.53
N SER A 291 -4.60 -30.39 8.13
CA SER A 291 -5.61 -31.45 8.07
C SER A 291 -6.94 -31.00 8.68
N ALA A 292 -6.88 -30.29 9.81
CA ALA A 292 -8.05 -29.72 10.48
C ALA A 292 -8.71 -28.62 9.64
N ARG A 293 -7.95 -27.73 8.99
CA ARG A 293 -8.50 -26.75 8.04
C ARG A 293 -9.16 -27.42 6.85
N GLN A 294 -8.54 -28.44 6.27
CA GLN A 294 -9.10 -29.16 5.13
C GLN A 294 -10.39 -29.92 5.49
N ALA A 295 -10.48 -30.49 6.69
CA ALA A 295 -11.72 -31.07 7.20
C ALA A 295 -12.83 -30.02 7.38
N ARG A 296 -12.52 -28.87 8.02
CA ARG A 296 -13.46 -27.76 8.18
C ARG A 296 -14.02 -27.26 6.85
N VAL A 297 -13.15 -27.08 5.85
CA VAL A 297 -13.54 -26.62 4.50
C VAL A 297 -14.44 -27.64 3.82
N ARG A 298 -14.13 -28.94 3.91
CA ARG A 298 -14.99 -30.00 3.36
C ARG A 298 -16.38 -29.98 3.98
N THR A 299 -16.49 -29.81 5.30
CA THR A 299 -17.77 -29.69 6.00
C THR A 299 -18.56 -28.48 5.52
N LEU A 300 -17.93 -27.29 5.46
CA LEU A 300 -18.57 -26.07 5.01
C LEU A 300 -19.08 -26.19 3.56
N LEU A 301 -18.26 -26.74 2.66
CA LEU A 301 -18.64 -26.90 1.27
C LEU A 301 -19.68 -27.98 1.03
N ALA A 302 -19.92 -28.88 1.98
CA ALA A 302 -20.96 -29.90 1.91
C ALA A 302 -22.34 -29.39 2.36
N ASP A 303 -22.41 -28.21 2.98
CA ASP A 303 -23.66 -27.65 3.51
C ASP A 303 -24.66 -27.30 2.38
N PRO A 304 -25.83 -27.96 2.32
CA PRO A 304 -26.83 -27.72 1.28
C PRO A 304 -27.55 -26.38 1.43
N THR A 305 -27.52 -25.74 2.61
CA THR A 305 -28.25 -24.49 2.88
C THR A 305 -27.69 -23.27 2.13
N ALA A 306 -26.45 -23.34 1.65
CA ALA A 306 -25.78 -22.28 0.90
C ALA A 306 -26.17 -22.20 -0.60
N VAL A 307 -26.85 -23.22 -1.16
CA VAL A 307 -27.08 -23.35 -2.62
C VAL A 307 -28.37 -22.67 -3.10
N ALA A 308 -29.10 -21.94 -2.24
CA ALA A 308 -30.42 -21.38 -2.56
C ALA A 308 -30.42 -20.09 -3.42
N GLY A 309 -29.56 -20.00 -4.44
CA GLY A 309 -29.52 -18.88 -5.39
C GLY A 309 -29.53 -19.36 -6.85
N PRO A 310 -30.19 -18.64 -7.79
CA PRO A 310 -30.18 -19.01 -9.20
C PRO A 310 -28.76 -18.87 -9.77
N SER A 311 -28.15 -19.98 -10.17
CA SER A 311 -26.89 -19.95 -10.90
C SER A 311 -27.16 -19.56 -12.36
N PRO A 312 -26.44 -18.57 -12.93
CA PRO A 312 -26.49 -18.29 -14.36
C PRO A 312 -25.93 -19.44 -15.23
N TYR A 313 -25.29 -20.44 -14.60
CA TYR A 313 -24.74 -21.63 -15.25
C TYR A 313 -25.53 -22.91 -14.96
N ALA A 314 -26.75 -22.80 -14.41
CA ALA A 314 -27.62 -23.96 -14.30
C ALA A 314 -27.95 -24.50 -15.71
N PRO A 315 -27.69 -25.78 -16.02
CA PRO A 315 -28.16 -26.36 -17.27
C PRO A 315 -29.68 -26.24 -17.28
N THR A 316 -30.22 -25.57 -18.29
CA THR A 316 -31.66 -25.37 -18.46
C THR A 316 -32.31 -26.74 -18.56
N ALA A 317 -33.02 -27.16 -17.52
CA ALA A 317 -33.81 -28.39 -17.59
C ALA A 317 -34.86 -28.22 -18.69
N PRO A 318 -35.03 -29.19 -19.61
CA PRO A 318 -36.08 -29.10 -20.61
C PRO A 318 -37.44 -29.13 -19.92
N LEU A 319 -38.27 -28.12 -20.22
CA LEU A 319 -39.66 -28.05 -19.78
C LEU A 319 -40.41 -29.27 -20.34
N THR A 320 -40.69 -30.26 -19.50
CA THR A 320 -41.66 -31.31 -19.81
C THR A 320 -43.06 -30.72 -19.75
N ALA A 321 -43.59 -30.30 -20.90
CA ALA A 321 -45.00 -30.05 -21.08
C ALA A 321 -45.74 -31.38 -21.18
N ALA A 322 -46.66 -31.63 -20.23
CA ALA A 322 -47.64 -32.69 -20.34
C ALA A 322 -48.65 -32.37 -21.44
N GLY A 323 -48.83 -33.28 -22.38
CA GLY A 323 -49.82 -33.19 -23.45
C GLY A 323 -50.01 -34.54 -24.13
N THR A 324 -51.04 -35.27 -23.72
CA THR A 324 -51.53 -36.54 -24.27
C THR A 324 -52.02 -36.39 -25.71
N GLY A 325 -51.59 -37.29 -26.62
CA GLY A 325 -52.17 -37.47 -27.96
C GLY A 325 -51.40 -38.49 -28.81
N SER A 326 -52.03 -39.63 -29.10
CA SER A 326 -51.46 -40.81 -29.75
C SER A 326 -51.35 -40.74 -31.30
N LEU A 327 -50.19 -41.18 -31.83
CA LEU A 327 -49.90 -42.01 -33.04
C LEU A 327 -50.18 -41.47 -34.48
N PRO A 328 -49.58 -42.04 -35.56
CA PRO A 328 -48.26 -42.70 -35.73
C PRO A 328 -47.49 -42.31 -37.04
N GLY A 329 -46.19 -42.64 -37.08
CA GLY A 329 -45.48 -43.00 -38.32
C GLY A 329 -44.57 -41.93 -38.95
N GLY A 330 -43.28 -42.24 -39.10
CA GLY A 330 -42.36 -41.42 -39.89
C GLY A 330 -40.88 -41.61 -39.53
N THR A 331 -40.27 -42.65 -40.08
CA THR A 331 -38.82 -42.88 -40.13
C THR A 331 -38.08 -41.68 -40.71
N THR A 332 -37.12 -41.10 -39.97
CA THR A 332 -35.81 -40.60 -40.47
C THR A 332 -34.98 -40.05 -39.31
N ALA A 333 -33.80 -40.63 -39.09
CA ALA A 333 -32.76 -40.09 -38.22
C ALA A 333 -31.93 -39.01 -38.94
N PRO A 334 -31.38 -38.03 -38.21
CA PRO A 334 -30.06 -37.48 -38.53
C PRO A 334 -29.14 -37.40 -37.29
N PRO A 335 -27.83 -37.14 -37.49
CA PRO A 335 -26.77 -37.85 -36.78
C PRO A 335 -26.20 -37.13 -35.55
N HIS A 336 -25.58 -37.92 -34.68
CA HIS A 336 -24.64 -37.48 -33.65
C HIS A 336 -23.48 -36.70 -34.29
N ALA A 337 -23.36 -35.42 -33.98
CA ALA A 337 -22.12 -34.66 -34.17
C ALA A 337 -21.27 -34.80 -32.90
N ALA A 338 -20.31 -35.73 -32.97
CA ALA A 338 -19.19 -35.80 -32.05
C ALA A 338 -18.32 -34.54 -32.21
N TYR A 339 -18.16 -33.77 -31.14
CA TYR A 339 -17.10 -32.75 -31.12
C TYR A 339 -15.76 -33.45 -30.99
N LEU A 340 -15.07 -33.50 -32.12
CA LEU A 340 -13.71 -33.97 -32.30
C LEU A 340 -12.75 -33.16 -31.41
N GLN A 341 -11.92 -33.89 -30.67
CA GLN A 341 -10.67 -33.41 -30.12
C GLN A 341 -9.83 -32.80 -31.25
N ARG A 342 -9.40 -31.55 -31.08
CA ARG A 342 -8.48 -30.87 -31.99
C ARG A 342 -7.07 -31.41 -31.76
N PRO A 343 -6.34 -31.91 -32.78
CA PRO A 343 -4.96 -32.35 -32.62
C PRO A 343 -4.01 -31.16 -32.49
N VAL A 344 -3.01 -31.33 -31.62
CA VAL A 344 -1.81 -30.49 -31.47
C VAL A 344 -0.95 -30.61 -32.75
N PRO A 345 -0.51 -29.51 -33.38
CA PRO A 345 0.48 -29.61 -34.46
C PRO A 345 1.87 -29.92 -33.88
N GLY A 346 2.44 -31.05 -34.30
CA GLY A 346 3.85 -31.37 -34.08
C GLY A 346 4.79 -30.51 -34.94
N PRO A 347 6.11 -30.52 -34.66
CA PRO A 347 7.07 -29.63 -35.28
C PRO A 347 7.35 -30.03 -36.73
N VAL A 348 7.28 -29.07 -37.64
CA VAL A 348 7.64 -29.25 -39.05
C VAL A 348 9.10 -28.88 -39.23
N SER A 349 9.94 -29.86 -39.55
CA SER A 349 11.32 -29.65 -39.98
C SER A 349 11.35 -29.18 -41.44
N GLY A 350 11.93 -28.01 -41.69
CA GLY A 350 12.22 -27.48 -43.03
C GLY A 350 13.66 -26.94 -43.10
N PRO A 351 14.31 -26.94 -44.27
CA PRO A 351 15.76 -26.87 -44.39
C PRO A 351 16.33 -25.45 -44.25
N SER A 352 17.54 -25.41 -43.71
CA SER A 352 18.37 -24.22 -43.46
C SER A 352 18.86 -23.55 -44.74
N ALA A 353 18.84 -22.21 -44.76
CA ALA A 353 19.61 -21.37 -45.67
C ALA A 353 20.43 -20.35 -44.84
N PRO A 354 21.63 -19.91 -45.32
CA PRO A 354 22.63 -19.27 -44.47
C PRO A 354 22.41 -17.75 -44.34
N VAL A 355 22.61 -17.24 -43.13
CA VAL A 355 22.63 -15.80 -42.80
C VAL A 355 24.08 -15.29 -42.81
N PRO A 356 24.41 -14.15 -43.45
CA PRO A 356 25.75 -13.56 -43.43
C PRO A 356 26.04 -12.85 -42.08
N PRO A 357 27.32 -12.74 -41.65
CA PRO A 357 27.67 -12.17 -40.34
C PRO A 357 27.63 -10.64 -40.36
N SER A 358 26.91 -10.05 -39.40
CA SER A 358 26.95 -8.61 -39.07
C SER A 358 27.97 -8.34 -37.95
N ALA A 359 28.74 -7.26 -38.15
CA ALA A 359 29.88 -6.84 -37.35
C ALA A 359 29.51 -6.33 -35.93
N PRO A 360 30.43 -6.38 -34.95
CA PRO A 360 30.19 -5.92 -33.59
C PRO A 360 30.20 -4.40 -33.47
N TRP A 361 29.17 -3.84 -32.81
CA TRP A 361 29.08 -2.44 -32.44
C TRP A 361 29.68 -2.22 -31.04
N ASN A 362 30.69 -1.35 -30.92
CA ASN A 362 31.26 -0.87 -29.66
C ASN A 362 30.69 0.52 -29.31
N PRO A 363 30.14 0.76 -28.11
CA PRO A 363 29.80 2.11 -27.66
C PRO A 363 31.05 2.88 -27.17
N PRO A 364 31.12 4.21 -27.36
CA PRO A 364 32.29 5.01 -26.98
C PRO A 364 32.34 5.30 -25.48
N ARG A 365 33.55 5.21 -24.92
CA ARG A 365 33.91 5.61 -23.55
C ARG A 365 34.03 7.13 -23.43
N THR A 366 33.47 7.72 -22.38
CA THR A 366 33.81 9.07 -21.91
C THR A 366 34.30 9.05 -20.45
N PRO A 367 35.16 9.99 -20.03
CA PRO A 367 35.96 9.87 -18.81
C PRO A 367 35.27 10.47 -17.58
N GLY A 368 35.48 9.83 -16.43
CA GLY A 368 34.91 10.22 -15.15
C GLY A 368 35.53 11.47 -14.51
N ARG A 369 34.72 12.16 -13.71
CA ARG A 369 35.15 13.18 -12.74
C ARG A 369 34.43 12.93 -11.42
N ARG A 370 35.20 12.68 -10.35
CA ARG A 370 34.75 12.74 -8.94
C ARG A 370 34.74 14.20 -8.49
N PRO A 371 33.92 14.58 -7.51
CA PRO A 371 34.51 14.98 -6.23
C PRO A 371 33.71 14.52 -5.00
N GLY A 372 34.45 14.29 -3.91
CA GLY A 372 33.89 14.06 -2.58
C GLY A 372 34.03 15.30 -1.68
N GLY A 373 33.42 15.18 -0.48
CA GLY A 373 33.86 15.85 0.74
C GLY A 373 33.42 17.30 0.92
N ARG A 374 32.15 17.54 1.30
CA ARG A 374 31.66 18.75 2.00
C ARG A 374 30.18 18.63 2.44
N VAL A 375 29.80 17.56 3.14
CA VAL A 375 28.45 17.43 3.74
C VAL A 375 28.50 17.16 5.26
N ALA A 376 29.68 16.83 5.81
CA ALA A 376 29.81 16.39 7.21
C ALA A 376 29.70 17.49 8.29
N LEU A 377 29.61 18.79 7.93
CA LEU A 377 29.60 19.88 8.92
C LEU A 377 28.21 20.49 9.19
N ALA A 378 27.21 20.27 8.34
CA ALA A 378 25.85 20.80 8.56
C ALA A 378 25.00 19.90 9.46
N VAL A 379 25.26 18.58 9.46
CA VAL A 379 24.48 17.58 10.22
C VAL A 379 24.76 17.63 11.73
N ALA A 380 25.98 18.00 12.13
CA ALA A 380 26.35 18.06 13.56
C ALA A 380 25.63 19.19 14.33
N ALA A 381 25.27 20.29 13.67
CA ALA A 381 24.61 21.43 14.31
C ALA A 381 23.11 21.18 14.58
N VAL A 382 22.44 20.43 13.70
CA VAL A 382 21.01 20.07 13.86
C VAL A 382 20.83 19.01 14.97
N VAL A 383 21.78 18.06 15.08
CA VAL A 383 21.74 17.03 16.13
C VAL A 383 21.97 17.62 17.53
N ALA A 384 22.86 18.60 17.68
CA ALA A 384 23.06 19.29 18.96
C ALA A 384 21.79 20.03 19.43
N LEU A 385 21.00 20.60 18.51
CA LEU A 385 19.78 21.33 18.84
C LEU A 385 18.63 20.39 19.26
N LEU A 386 18.50 19.23 18.63
CA LEU A 386 17.47 18.24 18.98
C LEU A 386 17.72 17.55 20.33
N VAL A 387 19.00 17.33 20.70
CA VAL A 387 19.36 16.81 22.03
C VAL A 387 18.99 17.82 23.14
N VAL A 388 19.19 19.11 22.90
CA VAL A 388 18.81 20.16 23.88
C VAL A 388 17.28 20.24 24.04
N ILE A 389 16.52 20.11 22.96
CA ILE A 389 15.05 20.09 23.01
C ILE A 389 14.53 18.85 23.76
N GLY A 390 15.15 17.68 23.55
CA GLY A 390 14.80 16.45 24.28
C GLY A 390 15.01 16.56 25.79
N ILE A 391 16.12 17.17 26.22
CA ILE A 391 16.43 17.36 27.65
C ILE A 391 15.43 18.32 28.32
N ILE A 392 14.97 19.35 27.61
CA ILE A 392 14.00 20.33 28.14
C ILE A 392 12.61 19.69 28.31
N VAL A 393 12.19 18.81 27.39
CA VAL A 393 10.90 18.11 27.48
C VAL A 393 10.88 17.07 28.60
N ASP A 394 12.02 16.43 28.88
CA ASP A 394 12.14 15.45 29.96
C ASP A 394 12.14 16.10 31.36
N GLN A 395 12.80 17.27 31.51
CA GLN A 395 12.77 18.03 32.77
C GLN A 395 11.37 18.57 33.12
N GLN A 396 10.47 18.72 32.14
CA GLN A 396 9.09 19.17 32.38
C GLN A 396 8.11 18.03 32.72
N ARG A 397 8.50 16.75 32.56
CA ARG A 397 7.65 15.59 32.90
C ARG A 397 7.94 15.00 34.29
N GLY A 398 8.96 15.49 34.98
CA GLY A 398 9.46 14.93 36.25
C GLY A 398 9.10 15.70 37.52
N SER A 399 7.99 16.44 37.56
CA SER A 399 7.54 17.06 38.80
C SER A 399 6.02 17.05 38.84
N ASP A 400 5.44 16.13 39.59
CA ASP A 400 4.24 16.34 40.43
C ASP A 400 3.89 15.04 41.17
N ASP A 401 4.58 14.81 42.29
CA ASP A 401 4.13 13.93 43.38
C ASP A 401 4.57 14.57 44.70
N ASN A 402 3.65 15.22 45.46
CA ASN A 402 3.42 14.97 46.90
C ASN A 402 2.32 15.86 47.53
N ALA A 403 1.34 15.18 48.14
CA ALA A 403 0.64 15.45 49.40
C ALA A 403 -0.20 16.74 49.72
N LYS A 404 -1.48 16.43 50.00
CA LYS A 404 -2.33 16.77 51.17
C LYS A 404 -2.98 18.18 51.33
N ASN A 405 -4.32 18.11 51.29
CA ASN A 405 -5.35 19.06 51.75
C ASN A 405 -5.24 19.43 53.26
N PRO A 406 -5.84 20.55 53.75
CA PRO A 406 -7.31 20.75 53.73
C PRO A 406 -7.86 22.18 53.45
N ASP A 407 -9.14 22.15 53.03
CA ASP A 407 -10.24 23.14 52.93
C ASP A 407 -10.38 24.24 54.01
N PRO A 408 -11.38 25.17 53.93
CA PRO A 408 -12.23 25.58 52.79
C PRO A 408 -12.40 27.12 52.65
N SER A 409 -13.05 27.55 51.56
CA SER A 409 -14.13 28.58 51.51
C SER A 409 -14.01 29.50 50.29
N GLY A 410 -15.08 29.60 49.51
CA GLY A 410 -15.30 30.74 48.61
C GLY A 410 -15.77 30.36 47.21
N SER A 411 -17.09 30.32 47.05
CA SER A 411 -17.84 30.78 45.87
C SER A 411 -17.01 31.15 44.63
N THR A 412 -17.25 30.50 43.49
CA THR A 412 -18.10 31.02 42.41
C THR A 412 -18.17 29.96 41.32
N GLY A 413 -19.38 29.58 40.91
CA GLY A 413 -19.58 28.69 39.78
C GLY A 413 -19.04 29.33 38.50
N THR A 414 -18.17 28.64 37.80
CA THR A 414 -17.95 28.84 36.37
C THR A 414 -17.75 27.48 35.75
N SER A 415 -18.83 26.99 35.16
CA SER A 415 -18.88 25.78 34.34
C SER A 415 -17.82 25.89 33.24
N THR A 416 -16.78 25.07 33.31
CA THR A 416 -15.82 24.89 32.21
C THR A 416 -16.49 23.98 31.19
N SER A 417 -17.25 24.58 30.27
CA SER A 417 -17.73 23.88 29.09
C SER A 417 -16.55 23.52 28.20
N ALA A 418 -16.29 22.22 28.06
CA ALA A 418 -15.45 21.67 27.02
C ALA A 418 -15.93 22.19 25.66
N THR A 419 -15.07 22.95 24.97
CA THR A 419 -15.39 23.55 23.67
C THR A 419 -15.40 22.44 22.61
N ALA A 420 -16.54 22.27 21.94
CA ALA A 420 -16.69 21.43 20.76
C ALA A 420 -15.66 21.80 19.67
N PRO A 421 -15.29 20.89 18.75
CA PRO A 421 -14.45 21.25 17.61
C PRO A 421 -15.15 22.35 16.80
N SER A 422 -14.56 23.55 16.82
CA SER A 422 -15.05 24.68 16.04
C SER A 422 -14.66 24.48 14.58
N ASP A 423 -15.65 24.33 13.70
CA ASP A 423 -15.45 24.36 12.24
C ASP A 423 -15.15 25.78 11.71
N ALA A 424 -15.14 26.80 12.58
CA ALA A 424 -14.82 28.18 12.28
C ALA A 424 -13.34 28.51 12.52
N LEU A 425 -12.77 29.37 11.67
CA LEU A 425 -11.43 29.93 11.88
C LEU A 425 -11.42 30.76 13.18
N PRO A 426 -10.52 30.48 14.15
CA PRO A 426 -10.48 31.25 15.39
C PRO A 426 -10.10 32.72 15.14
N ALA A 427 -10.72 33.65 15.87
CA ALA A 427 -10.55 35.09 15.65
C ALA A 427 -9.09 35.58 15.72
N ALA A 428 -8.23 34.91 16.48
CA ALA A 428 -6.80 35.23 16.58
C ALA A 428 -6.05 35.11 15.23
N TRP A 429 -6.54 34.25 14.33
CA TRP A 429 -5.94 33.98 13.01
C TRP A 429 -6.29 35.04 11.96
N VAL A 430 -7.39 35.77 12.17
CA VAL A 430 -7.83 36.81 11.25
C VAL A 430 -6.82 37.95 11.24
N GLY A 431 -6.43 38.38 10.04
CA GLY A 431 -5.43 39.40 9.81
C GLY A 431 -4.51 39.08 8.63
N THR A 432 -3.55 39.97 8.40
CA THR A 432 -2.53 39.80 7.38
C THR A 432 -1.25 39.29 8.05
N TRP A 433 -0.57 38.34 7.43
CA TRP A 433 0.64 37.70 7.93
C TRP A 433 1.68 37.75 6.84
N ALA A 434 2.92 38.10 7.16
CA ALA A 434 3.98 38.17 6.17
C ALA A 434 5.30 37.62 6.70
N GLY A 435 6.06 37.00 5.80
CA GLY A 435 7.40 36.50 6.08
C GLY A 435 8.26 36.56 4.82
N THR A 436 9.57 36.47 5.02
CA THR A 436 10.55 36.41 3.94
C THR A 436 11.45 35.20 4.18
N GLY A 437 11.56 34.34 3.18
CA GLY A 437 12.39 33.13 3.19
C GLY A 437 13.59 33.27 2.25
N PRO A 438 14.60 32.38 2.37
CA PRO A 438 15.76 32.39 1.49
C PRO A 438 15.29 32.16 0.05
N GLY A 439 15.55 33.15 -0.81
CA GLY A 439 14.94 33.32 -2.14
C GLY A 439 15.29 32.30 -3.21
N ASP A 440 15.59 31.05 -2.86
CA ASP A 440 16.01 30.03 -3.80
C ASP A 440 15.29 28.69 -3.58
N PRO A 441 14.12 28.50 -4.23
CA PRO A 441 13.37 27.26 -4.16
C PRO A 441 14.07 26.02 -4.67
N ASN A 442 15.09 26.13 -5.52
CA ASN A 442 15.66 24.97 -6.23
C ASN A 442 17.17 25.06 -6.54
N GLY A 443 17.90 26.09 -6.11
CA GLY A 443 19.32 26.26 -6.42
C GLY A 443 19.62 26.94 -7.76
N GLU A 444 18.60 27.33 -8.53
CA GLU A 444 18.73 27.64 -9.98
C GLU A 444 18.50 29.11 -10.35
N LEU A 445 18.00 29.94 -9.43
CA LEU A 445 17.74 31.36 -9.70
C LEU A 445 18.34 32.21 -8.56
N PRO A 446 19.26 33.15 -8.86
CA PRO A 446 19.72 34.08 -7.84
C PRO A 446 18.57 35.05 -7.58
N SER A 447 17.86 34.91 -6.46
CA SER A 447 16.87 35.88 -5.99
C SER A 447 17.18 36.22 -4.55
N ASP A 448 17.20 37.52 -4.23
CA ASP A 448 17.66 37.99 -2.93
C ASP A 448 16.63 37.74 -1.81
N ASP A 449 15.33 37.63 -2.13
CA ASP A 449 14.24 37.46 -1.15
C ASP A 449 12.99 36.78 -1.78
N PHE A 450 12.44 35.76 -1.11
CA PHE A 450 11.10 35.21 -1.40
C PHE A 450 10.12 35.67 -0.33
N LYS A 451 9.18 36.54 -0.69
CA LYS A 451 8.20 37.10 0.26
C LYS A 451 6.85 36.41 0.10
N VAL A 452 6.23 36.06 1.23
CA VAL A 452 4.86 35.54 1.32
C VAL A 452 4.01 36.49 2.14
N THR A 453 2.82 36.79 1.66
CA THR A 453 1.80 37.56 2.38
C THR A 453 0.48 36.80 2.37
N LEU A 454 0.11 36.27 3.54
CA LEU A 454 -1.12 35.52 3.77
C LEU A 454 -2.16 36.41 4.45
N THR A 455 -3.27 36.70 3.78
CA THR A 455 -4.42 37.41 4.36
C THR A 455 -5.51 36.41 4.72
N LEU A 456 -5.97 36.41 5.98
CA LEU A 456 -7.03 35.54 6.47
C LEU A 456 -8.21 36.37 7.00
N HIS A 457 -9.42 35.95 6.64
CA HIS A 457 -10.71 36.50 7.07
C HIS A 457 -11.48 35.46 7.89
N ALA A 458 -12.44 35.92 8.69
CA ALA A 458 -13.32 35.01 9.42
C ALA A 458 -14.18 34.19 8.44
N GLY A 459 -14.34 32.90 8.72
CA GLY A 459 -15.18 32.00 7.95
C GLY A 459 -15.22 30.60 8.55
N VAL A 460 -16.06 29.75 7.99
CA VAL A 460 -16.21 28.35 8.40
C VAL A 460 -15.67 27.41 7.34
N ARG A 461 -15.56 26.13 7.70
CA ARG A 461 -15.15 25.07 6.78
C ARG A 461 -15.93 25.14 5.46
N GLY A 462 -15.21 25.18 4.34
CA GLY A 462 -15.76 25.31 3.00
C GLY A 462 -15.79 26.75 2.47
N ASP A 463 -15.60 27.77 3.31
CA ASP A 463 -15.51 29.15 2.84
C ASP A 463 -14.12 29.45 2.25
N THR A 464 -14.08 30.31 1.23
CA THR A 464 -12.83 30.94 0.79
C THR A 464 -12.48 32.04 1.80
N ILE A 465 -11.57 31.73 2.72
CA ILE A 465 -11.25 32.58 3.87
C ILE A 465 -9.97 33.37 3.69
N GLY A 466 -9.17 33.11 2.66
CA GLY A 466 -7.87 33.75 2.57
C GLY A 466 -7.31 33.90 1.18
N GLN A 467 -6.25 34.70 1.11
CA GLN A 467 -5.46 34.93 -0.08
C GLN A 467 -3.99 34.84 0.29
N ASP A 468 -3.24 34.03 -0.44
CA ASP A 468 -1.78 34.03 -0.38
C ASP A 468 -1.24 34.82 -1.58
N VAL A 469 -0.24 35.64 -1.34
CA VAL A 469 0.50 36.39 -2.35
C VAL A 469 1.98 36.11 -2.12
N SER A 470 2.56 35.32 -3.01
CA SER A 470 4.00 35.12 -3.10
C SER A 470 4.61 36.08 -4.11
N ASN A 471 5.75 36.65 -3.76
CA ASN A 471 6.48 37.65 -4.53
C ASN A 471 7.96 37.25 -4.58
N ILE A 472 8.46 36.98 -5.78
CA ILE A 472 9.86 36.68 -6.07
C ILE A 472 10.35 37.70 -7.08
N ARG A 473 11.40 38.47 -6.76
CA ARG A 473 11.95 39.42 -7.73
C ARG A 473 13.02 38.73 -8.58
N GLY A 474 12.76 38.55 -9.87
CA GLY A 474 13.74 38.01 -10.80
C GLY A 474 14.91 38.99 -11.01
N THR A 475 16.14 38.57 -10.68
CA THR A 475 17.34 39.42 -10.77
C THR A 475 17.72 39.82 -12.21
N ALA A 476 17.37 39.02 -13.22
CA ALA A 476 17.68 39.28 -14.62
C ALA A 476 16.61 40.10 -15.37
N SER A 477 15.33 39.97 -15.00
CA SER A 477 14.20 40.59 -15.72
C SER A 477 13.50 41.71 -14.94
N GLY A 478 13.69 41.79 -13.62
CA GLY A 478 12.94 42.69 -12.73
C GLY A 478 11.47 42.31 -12.52
N SER A 479 10.99 41.25 -13.18
CA SER A 479 9.60 40.77 -13.11
C SER A 479 9.30 40.03 -11.80
N GLU A 480 8.04 40.07 -11.36
CA GLU A 480 7.58 39.38 -10.16
C GLU A 480 7.13 37.95 -10.50
N LEU A 481 7.93 36.96 -10.10
CA LEU A 481 7.78 35.55 -10.45
C LEU A 481 7.01 34.76 -9.38
N GLY A 482 6.03 35.37 -8.72
CA GLY A 482 5.21 34.71 -7.71
C GLY A 482 3.78 34.42 -8.16
N CYS A 483 3.02 33.80 -7.27
CA CYS A 483 1.62 33.43 -7.46
C CYS A 483 0.71 34.09 -6.41
N THR A 484 -0.46 34.54 -6.87
CA THR A 484 -1.59 34.93 -6.04
C THR A 484 -2.62 33.81 -6.01
N GLU A 485 -2.96 33.33 -4.83
CA GLU A 485 -3.78 32.14 -4.60
C GLU A 485 -4.98 32.45 -3.70
N ALA A 486 -6.13 31.83 -4.00
CA ALA A 486 -7.32 31.89 -3.15
C ALA A 486 -7.42 30.62 -2.30
N LEU A 487 -7.66 30.80 -0.99
CA LEU A 487 -7.57 29.74 0.01
C LEU A 487 -8.93 29.43 0.64
N GLN A 488 -9.32 28.16 0.61
CA GLN A 488 -10.51 27.64 1.24
C GLN A 488 -10.18 26.89 2.54
N LEU A 489 -10.94 27.18 3.61
CA LEU A 489 -10.78 26.50 4.89
C LEU A 489 -11.23 25.04 4.77
N SER A 490 -10.30 24.10 4.83
CA SER A 490 -10.58 22.67 4.68
C SER A 490 -10.73 21.94 6.02
N GLN A 491 -9.99 22.37 7.05
CA GLN A 491 -10.04 21.76 8.38
C GLN A 491 -9.47 22.71 9.44
N VAL A 492 -10.02 22.66 10.65
CA VAL A 492 -9.49 23.31 11.87
C VAL A 492 -9.25 22.22 12.91
N GLN A 493 -8.03 22.14 13.45
CA GLN A 493 -7.66 21.18 14.49
C GLN A 493 -6.73 21.85 15.50
N GLY A 494 -7.31 22.28 16.63
CA GLY A 494 -6.57 23.01 17.66
C GLY A 494 -5.93 24.28 17.10
N ASN A 495 -4.60 24.36 17.16
CA ASN A 495 -3.83 25.47 16.62
C ASN A 495 -3.30 25.24 15.19
N THR A 496 -3.88 24.29 14.45
CA THR A 496 -3.51 23.99 13.06
C THR A 496 -4.74 24.10 12.15
N VAL A 497 -4.57 24.70 10.98
CA VAL A 497 -5.59 24.77 9.93
C VAL A 497 -5.03 24.24 8.62
N LEU A 498 -5.91 23.62 7.83
CA LEU A 498 -5.61 23.18 6.47
C LEU A 498 -6.31 24.12 5.48
N LEU A 499 -5.54 24.78 4.63
CA LEU A 499 -6.02 25.72 3.63
C LEU A 499 -5.80 25.15 2.24
N ARG A 500 -6.87 24.96 1.46
CA ARG A 500 -6.78 24.43 0.09
C ARG A 500 -6.77 25.56 -0.92
N VAL A 501 -5.87 25.49 -1.91
CA VAL A 501 -5.83 26.45 -3.01
C VAL A 501 -6.91 26.12 -4.03
N THR A 502 -7.89 27.01 -4.17
CA THR A 502 -9.04 26.85 -5.10
C THR A 502 -8.80 27.53 -6.45
N SER A 503 -8.00 28.59 -6.47
CA SER A 503 -7.55 29.26 -7.69
C SER A 503 -6.16 29.86 -7.49
N ALA A 504 -5.37 29.93 -8.56
CA ALA A 504 -4.02 30.47 -8.53
C ALA A 504 -3.73 31.19 -9.86
N ARG A 505 -3.01 32.30 -9.79
CA ARG A 505 -2.59 33.09 -10.97
C ARG A 505 -1.25 33.77 -10.72
N PRO A 506 -0.48 34.08 -11.77
CA PRO A 506 0.75 34.86 -11.61
C PRO A 506 0.49 36.21 -10.95
N THR A 507 1.35 36.59 -10.02
CA THR A 507 1.28 37.89 -9.33
C THR A 507 1.47 39.03 -10.34
N ASP A 508 2.48 38.94 -11.21
CA ASP A 508 2.56 39.73 -12.43
C ASP A 508 1.89 38.97 -13.58
N ARG A 509 0.78 39.52 -14.12
CA ARG A 509 0.02 38.89 -15.21
C ARG A 509 0.80 38.78 -16.53
N SER A 510 1.87 39.56 -16.68
CA SER A 510 2.76 39.46 -17.84
C SER A 510 3.84 38.38 -17.69
N SER A 511 3.97 37.79 -16.49
CA SER A 511 4.89 36.71 -16.21
C SER A 511 4.47 35.42 -16.93
N PRO A 512 5.40 34.66 -17.55
CA PRO A 512 5.11 33.36 -18.15
C PRO A 512 4.93 32.23 -17.11
N LEU A 513 4.97 32.55 -15.81
CA LEU A 513 4.83 31.58 -14.73
C LEU A 513 3.48 30.85 -14.79
N THR A 514 3.49 29.54 -14.57
CA THR A 514 2.25 28.74 -14.46
C THR A 514 1.99 28.36 -13.00
N CYS A 515 0.95 28.93 -12.39
CA CYS A 515 0.56 28.63 -11.01
C CYS A 515 -0.40 27.42 -10.97
N ARG A 516 -0.16 26.49 -10.05
CA ARG A 516 -0.97 25.27 -9.89
C ARG A 516 -2.09 25.48 -8.86
N THR A 517 -3.14 24.67 -8.94
CA THR A 517 -4.25 24.65 -7.99
C THR A 517 -4.43 23.26 -7.39
N GLY A 518 -5.20 23.15 -6.31
CA GLY A 518 -5.57 21.87 -5.71
C GLY A 518 -4.63 21.34 -4.64
N HIS A 519 -3.45 21.95 -4.44
CA HIS A 519 -2.60 21.72 -3.26
C HIS A 519 -3.17 22.40 -2.02
N ALA A 520 -2.60 22.08 -0.86
CA ALA A 520 -3.03 22.63 0.41
C ALA A 520 -1.84 23.00 1.30
N TYR A 521 -2.02 24.05 2.10
CA TYR A 521 -1.08 24.50 3.11
C TYR A 521 -1.51 24.02 4.48
N THR A 522 -0.54 23.51 5.25
CA THR A 522 -0.71 23.33 6.69
C THR A 522 -0.14 24.55 7.39
N VAL A 523 -1.01 25.26 8.09
CA VAL A 523 -0.63 26.46 8.84
C VAL A 523 -0.89 26.18 10.31
N SER A 524 0.13 26.34 11.15
CA SER A 524 -0.02 26.21 12.61
C SER A 524 0.32 27.52 13.29
N MET A 525 -0.57 28.01 14.15
CA MET A 525 -0.27 29.17 14.98
C MET A 525 0.65 28.72 16.11
N THR A 526 1.73 29.44 16.35
CA THR A 526 2.66 29.15 17.46
C THR A 526 2.39 30.09 18.63
N ASP A 527 2.03 31.33 18.33
CA ASP A 527 1.57 32.35 19.26
C ASP A 527 0.62 33.33 18.57
N THR A 528 0.10 34.34 19.28
CA THR A 528 -0.91 35.28 18.74
C THR A 528 -0.39 36.19 17.62
N ARG A 529 0.92 36.19 17.33
CA ARG A 529 1.60 37.01 16.33
C ARG A 529 2.44 36.22 15.33
N THR A 530 2.55 34.91 15.48
CA THR A 530 3.38 34.06 14.62
C THR A 530 2.61 32.86 14.09
N LEU A 531 2.63 32.69 12.77
CA LEU A 531 2.19 31.47 12.07
C LEU A 531 3.40 30.72 11.53
N HIS A 532 3.42 29.41 11.69
CA HIS A 532 4.29 28.53 10.96
C HIS A 532 3.56 28.03 9.71
N LEU A 533 4.18 28.24 8.55
CA LEU A 533 3.66 27.80 7.25
C LEU A 533 4.48 26.59 6.81
N ASP A 534 3.83 25.44 6.63
CA ASP A 534 4.41 24.34 5.87
C ASP A 534 3.94 24.44 4.42
N PRO A 535 4.80 24.93 3.50
CA PRO A 535 4.45 25.14 2.09
C PRO A 535 4.33 23.82 1.31
N GLY A 536 4.75 22.68 1.90
CA GLY A 536 4.92 21.43 1.18
C GLY A 536 6.02 21.49 0.10
N PRO A 537 6.19 20.41 -0.68
CA PRO A 537 7.31 20.26 -1.62
C PRO A 537 7.26 21.19 -2.84
N GLN A 538 6.17 21.96 -3.04
CA GLN A 538 6.01 22.84 -4.21
C GLN A 538 6.45 24.28 -3.98
N ALA A 539 6.76 24.66 -2.73
CA ALA A 539 7.26 26.00 -2.38
C ALA A 539 8.45 25.88 -1.41
N VAL A 540 9.41 25.01 -1.77
CA VAL A 540 10.77 25.00 -1.21
C VAL A 540 11.29 26.44 -1.26
N GLY A 541 11.90 26.96 -0.18
CA GLY A 541 12.38 28.35 -0.11
C GLY A 541 11.35 29.39 0.38
N ALA A 542 10.08 29.04 0.55
CA ALA A 542 9.13 29.90 1.25
C ALA A 542 9.50 30.09 2.73
N PRO A 543 9.18 31.25 3.35
CA PRO A 543 9.33 31.42 4.78
C PRO A 543 8.53 30.36 5.52
N SER A 544 9.19 29.62 6.40
CA SER A 544 8.52 28.71 7.34
C SER A 544 7.75 29.45 8.43
N THR A 545 7.90 30.78 8.52
CA THR A 545 7.31 31.60 9.58
C THR A 545 6.78 32.93 9.03
N LEU A 546 5.53 33.25 9.35
CA LEU A 546 4.85 34.49 9.00
C LEU A 546 4.48 35.26 10.27
N THR A 547 4.73 36.56 10.28
CA THR A 547 4.43 37.45 11.41
C THR A 547 3.20 38.30 11.10
N LYS A 548 2.32 38.46 12.08
CA LYS A 548 1.11 39.29 11.96
C LYS A 548 1.46 40.74 11.65
N GLN A 549 0.80 41.30 10.66
CA GLN A 549 0.95 42.67 10.18
C GLN A 549 -0.23 43.50 10.71
N GLY A 550 0.06 44.47 11.58
CA GLY A 550 -0.96 45.32 12.23
C GLY A 550 -1.54 44.68 13.48
#